data_AF-A0A816YR40-F1
#
_entry.id   AF-A0A816YR40-F1
#
_cell.length_a   1.000
_cell.length_b   1.000
_cell.length_c   1.000
_cell.angle_alpha   90.00
_cell.angle_beta   90.00
_cell.angle_gamma   90.00
#
_symmetry.space_group_name_H-M   'P 1'
#
loop_
_entity.id
_entity.type
_entity.pdbx_description
1 polymer ?
#
loop_
_entity_poly.entity_id
_entity_poly.type
_entity_poly.pdbx_seq_one_letter_code
_entity_poly.pdbx_strand_id
1 'polypeptide(L)'
;MSLPGSQHAVGTDGSDYQHRECIAPHYRASIESKSRLRLLIYSHFLLGFLVFVHILTYHTSLMSTLNVPRPHLWQYIWLNSILSSICGLVSINKNRIFLMKIFFRGTVIFGLGTIITTIIINLSELFTFKKLKTNHQLDELEPQTFFGFPLLVLWYIFLIITSAYSLIADNNNNNNNNNNQQCTKDSCSSITSSTYYVLYDVNHGEGFNLRRDVYIRMANLIHTLRERKSADSNWILVLPPWGPLYHWFSHNLPRTQLKWSNFFDIKSLSRFIPVIEFEDFRQLFTSSSSSSSSSTSQITIPYVYTLQHFSEGWGENFEEKLEIRKCNEESMYEKRNDNYYYGWFFGYDDRIRARQFQCLSAQGFVTVLVDFLIQNITWSDDRNKEQVVKSIMFDRAETLLHVDYGGYNYWRARRSMRYAKQLVDLGNRFRVDYLNSTDLIDRTVLIDDWTKMKRHHSQAMGGPYIGIHLRRRDYIKARPGYVPSLEHAARQVCHHLSRLNLSLTFIATDADENEIDTLRQHAHQLCETSSNQIYTYRPNEKILENILDGGKAIVDQWICAHARYFIGSYESTFSFRIQEDREILGFEQDSTFNRLCGDHEGISCQKSSVWSIAY
;
A
#
# COMPACT_ATOMS: atom_id res chain seq x y z
N MET A 1 -2.17 -37.87 7.81
CA MET A 1 -0.98 -37.80 6.94
C MET A 1 0.00 -36.83 7.57
N SER A 2 1.21 -37.31 7.88
CA SER A 2 2.34 -36.49 8.30
C SER A 2 2.75 -35.58 7.14
N LEU A 3 2.82 -34.27 7.38
CA LEU A 3 3.31 -33.28 6.43
C LEU A 3 4.73 -33.66 5.96
N PRO A 4 5.05 -33.58 4.66
CA PRO A 4 6.44 -33.66 4.22
C PRO A 4 7.22 -32.50 4.85
N GLY A 5 8.41 -32.81 5.40
CA GLY A 5 9.26 -31.84 6.07
C GLY A 5 9.54 -30.64 5.17
N SER A 6 9.47 -29.43 5.76
CA SER A 6 9.78 -28.16 5.12
C SER A 6 11.19 -28.19 4.52
N GLN A 7 11.29 -28.40 3.21
CA GLN A 7 12.47 -27.97 2.47
C GLN A 7 12.31 -26.48 2.19
N HIS A 8 13.21 -25.67 2.73
CA HIS A 8 13.36 -24.28 2.31
C HIS A 8 13.58 -24.26 0.79
N ALA A 9 12.91 -23.36 0.08
CA ALA A 9 13.18 -23.11 -1.33
C ALA A 9 14.69 -22.83 -1.49
N VAL A 10 15.35 -23.57 -2.36
CA VAL A 10 16.79 -23.40 -2.63
C VAL A 10 16.97 -22.05 -3.32
N GLY A 11 17.59 -21.09 -2.62
CA GLY A 11 17.93 -19.77 -3.18
C GLY A 11 17.38 -18.55 -2.43
N THR A 12 16.57 -18.71 -1.38
CA THR A 12 16.16 -17.59 -0.52
C THR A 12 16.60 -17.87 0.92
N ASP A 13 17.68 -17.22 1.37
CA ASP A 13 18.20 -17.24 2.74
C ASP A 13 17.42 -16.32 3.71
N GLY A 14 16.30 -15.76 3.24
CA GLY A 14 15.49 -14.79 3.99
C GLY A 14 16.16 -13.42 4.14
N SER A 15 17.16 -13.10 3.32
CA SER A 15 17.79 -11.76 3.24
C SER A 15 17.12 -10.82 2.23
N ASP A 16 16.24 -11.33 1.36
CA ASP A 16 15.60 -10.57 0.28
C ASP A 16 14.46 -9.63 0.74
N TYR A 17 14.11 -9.66 2.03
CA TYR A 17 13.06 -8.81 2.61
C TYR A 17 13.36 -7.30 2.46
N GLN A 18 14.63 -6.88 2.45
CA GLN A 18 15.02 -5.48 2.27
C GLN A 18 14.63 -4.92 0.89
N HIS A 19 14.54 -5.79 -0.12
CA HIS A 19 14.03 -5.42 -1.44
C HIS A 19 12.50 -5.49 -1.54
N ARG A 20 11.84 -6.26 -0.66
CA ARG A 20 10.37 -6.33 -0.57
C ARG A 20 9.73 -5.09 0.08
N GLU A 21 10.54 -4.29 0.78
CA GLU A 21 10.11 -3.10 1.55
C GLU A 21 10.62 -1.74 1.00
N CYS A 22 11.35 -1.72 -0.13
CA CYS A 22 11.88 -0.49 -0.73
C CYS A 22 11.10 -0.08 -2.00
N ILE A 23 10.57 1.15 -2.02
CA ILE A 23 9.93 1.74 -3.21
C ILE A 23 10.99 2.10 -4.26
N ALA A 24 10.77 1.71 -5.52
CA ALA A 24 11.64 2.08 -6.62
C ALA A 24 11.64 3.63 -6.84
N PRO A 25 12.81 4.28 -7.01
CA PRO A 25 12.95 5.74 -7.02
C PRO A 25 12.04 6.50 -8.02
N HIS A 26 11.67 5.86 -9.13
CA HIS A 26 10.87 6.46 -10.19
C HIS A 26 9.40 6.70 -9.79
N TYR A 27 8.85 5.95 -8.84
CA TYR A 27 7.50 6.19 -8.32
C TYR A 27 7.43 7.42 -7.39
N ARG A 28 8.49 7.65 -6.60
CA ARG A 28 8.67 8.91 -5.83
C ARG A 28 8.69 10.11 -6.78
N ALA A 29 9.41 10.00 -7.88
CA ALA A 29 9.49 11.04 -8.91
C ALA A 29 8.11 11.29 -9.58
N SER A 30 7.29 10.26 -9.82
CA SER A 30 5.96 10.42 -10.44
C SER A 30 4.97 11.20 -9.56
N ILE A 31 4.94 10.91 -8.25
CA ILE A 31 4.08 11.61 -7.29
C ILE A 31 4.51 13.08 -7.17
N GLU A 32 5.82 13.31 -7.04
CA GLU A 32 6.37 14.66 -6.99
C GLU A 32 6.09 15.45 -8.27
N SER A 33 6.25 14.83 -9.44
CA SER A 33 6.00 15.45 -10.75
C SER A 33 4.54 15.82 -10.98
N LYS A 34 3.58 15.00 -10.51
CA LYS A 34 2.14 15.31 -10.64
C LYS A 34 1.75 16.55 -9.83
N SER A 35 2.32 16.72 -8.64
CA SER A 35 2.08 17.91 -7.80
C SER A 35 2.62 19.19 -8.46
N ARG A 36 3.86 19.11 -8.99
CA ARG A 36 4.52 20.21 -9.71
C ARG A 36 3.77 20.59 -11.00
N LEU A 37 3.30 19.59 -11.75
CA LEU A 37 2.53 19.81 -12.97
C LEU A 37 1.17 20.49 -12.69
N ARG A 38 0.48 20.11 -11.60
CA ARG A 38 -0.76 20.81 -11.20
C ARG A 38 -0.51 22.27 -10.86
N LEU A 39 0.55 22.55 -10.09
CA LEU A 39 0.94 23.92 -9.76
C LEU A 39 1.19 24.74 -11.04
N LEU A 40 1.92 24.17 -12.00
CA LEU A 40 2.22 24.82 -13.28
C LEU A 40 0.95 25.14 -14.08
N ILE A 41 0.02 24.19 -14.18
CA ILE A 41 -1.26 24.40 -14.88
C ILE A 41 -2.10 25.48 -14.19
N TYR A 42 -2.16 25.51 -12.86
CA TYR A 42 -2.91 26.54 -12.12
C TYR A 42 -2.29 27.93 -12.28
N SER A 43 -0.96 28.04 -12.25
CA SER A 43 -0.25 29.29 -12.52
C SER A 43 -0.52 29.79 -13.94
N HIS A 44 -0.57 28.87 -14.93
CA HIS A 44 -0.89 29.20 -16.31
C HIS A 44 -2.35 29.68 -16.47
N PHE A 45 -3.30 29.07 -15.75
CA PHE A 45 -4.69 29.56 -15.70
C PHE A 45 -4.82 30.93 -15.05
N LEU A 46 -4.10 31.19 -13.96
CA LEU A 46 -4.08 32.51 -13.32
C LEU A 46 -3.59 33.58 -14.30
N LEU A 47 -2.53 33.27 -15.03
CA LEU A 47 -2.00 34.19 -16.03
C LEU A 47 -2.96 34.40 -17.22
N GLY A 48 -3.59 33.30 -17.68
CA GLY A 48 -4.69 33.35 -18.64
C GLY A 48 -5.82 34.28 -18.22
N PHE A 49 -6.20 34.19 -16.95
CA PHE A 49 -7.23 35.05 -16.37
C PHE A 49 -6.81 36.53 -16.39
N LEU A 50 -5.57 36.86 -16.04
CA LEU A 50 -5.08 38.25 -16.08
C LEU A 50 -5.11 38.83 -17.51
N VAL A 51 -4.65 38.06 -18.51
CA VAL A 51 -4.69 38.47 -19.93
C VAL A 51 -6.13 38.61 -20.41
N PHE A 52 -7.02 37.71 -20.01
CA PHE A 52 -8.44 37.77 -20.34
C PHE A 52 -9.10 39.02 -19.72
N VAL A 53 -8.81 39.34 -18.46
CA VAL A 53 -9.30 40.56 -17.80
C VAL A 53 -8.80 41.80 -18.53
N HIS A 54 -7.53 41.86 -18.94
CA HIS A 54 -7.00 42.98 -19.75
C HIS A 54 -7.77 43.14 -21.06
N ILE A 55 -7.99 42.05 -21.81
CA ILE A 55 -8.76 42.12 -23.06
C ILE A 55 -10.20 42.56 -22.80
N LEU A 56 -10.84 42.03 -21.74
CA LEU A 56 -12.23 42.35 -21.40
C LEU A 56 -12.40 43.81 -20.95
N THR A 57 -11.46 44.36 -20.16
CA THR A 57 -11.51 45.77 -19.73
C THR A 57 -11.32 46.73 -20.90
N TYR A 58 -10.55 46.36 -21.92
CA TYR A 58 -10.42 47.13 -23.15
C TYR A 58 -11.74 47.18 -23.96
N HIS A 59 -12.48 46.07 -24.03
CA HIS A 59 -13.74 45.99 -24.79
C HIS A 59 -14.98 46.49 -24.03
N THR A 60 -14.81 46.93 -22.78
CA THR A 60 -15.90 47.47 -21.94
C THR A 60 -15.70 48.96 -21.70
N SER A 61 -16.75 49.65 -21.24
CA SER A 61 -16.71 51.09 -20.91
C SER A 61 -15.75 51.46 -19.77
N LEU A 62 -15.09 50.47 -19.16
CA LEU A 62 -14.10 50.63 -18.10
C LEU A 62 -12.74 51.15 -18.62
N MET A 63 -12.51 51.10 -19.94
CA MET A 63 -11.28 51.59 -20.57
C MET A 63 -11.01 53.07 -20.27
N SER A 64 -12.05 53.91 -20.27
CA SER A 64 -11.93 55.37 -20.06
C SER A 64 -11.58 55.76 -18.63
N THR A 65 -11.75 54.84 -17.67
CA THR A 65 -11.49 55.09 -16.24
C THR A 65 -10.12 54.58 -15.79
N LEU A 66 -9.54 53.61 -16.50
CA LEU A 66 -8.33 52.88 -16.07
C LEU A 66 -7.11 53.08 -16.99
N ASN A 67 -7.21 53.85 -18.08
CA ASN A 67 -6.10 54.11 -19.03
C ASN A 67 -5.34 52.84 -19.45
N VAL A 68 -6.07 51.76 -19.75
CA VAL A 68 -5.48 50.45 -20.06
C VAL A 68 -4.97 50.43 -21.52
N PRO A 69 -3.72 49.98 -21.79
CA PRO A 69 -3.18 49.95 -23.15
C PRO A 69 -3.91 48.92 -24.02
N ARG A 70 -3.91 49.14 -25.34
CA ARG A 70 -4.56 48.24 -26.30
C ARG A 70 -3.91 46.84 -26.27
N PRO A 71 -4.69 45.75 -26.14
CA PRO A 71 -4.14 44.39 -26.15
C PRO A 71 -3.54 44.06 -27.52
N HIS A 72 -2.33 43.49 -27.52
CA HIS A 72 -1.62 43.11 -28.74
C HIS A 72 -2.13 41.78 -29.31
N LEU A 73 -1.97 41.58 -30.62
CA LEU A 73 -2.46 40.38 -31.33
C LEU A 73 -1.96 39.07 -30.70
N TRP A 74 -0.72 39.03 -30.22
CA TRP A 74 -0.14 37.84 -29.63
C TRP A 74 -0.85 37.39 -28.34
N GLN A 75 -1.47 38.32 -27.58
CA GLN A 75 -2.21 37.99 -26.35
C GLN A 75 -3.44 37.14 -26.65
N TYR A 76 -4.15 37.47 -27.75
CA TYR A 76 -5.29 36.70 -28.25
C TYR A 76 -4.86 35.30 -28.71
N ILE A 77 -3.72 35.19 -29.37
CA ILE A 77 -3.19 33.90 -29.83
C ILE A 77 -2.74 33.06 -28.62
N TRP A 78 -2.06 33.68 -27.65
CA TRP A 78 -1.54 33.02 -26.45
C TRP A 78 -2.64 32.43 -25.57
N LEU A 79 -3.82 33.05 -25.50
CA LEU A 79 -4.97 32.51 -24.76
C LEU A 79 -5.41 31.12 -25.25
N ASN A 80 -5.09 30.71 -26.48
CA ASN A 80 -5.39 29.35 -26.95
C ASN A 80 -4.62 28.26 -26.18
N SER A 81 -3.50 28.60 -25.52
CA SER A 81 -2.75 27.68 -24.65
C SER A 81 -3.51 27.29 -23.37
N ILE A 82 -4.57 28.02 -23.02
CA ILE A 82 -5.47 27.69 -21.90
C ILE A 82 -6.29 26.44 -22.24
N LEU A 83 -6.71 26.28 -23.50
CA LEU A 83 -7.46 25.11 -23.93
C LEU A 83 -6.61 23.83 -23.84
N SER A 84 -5.32 23.91 -24.19
CA SER A 84 -4.39 22.79 -24.01
C SER A 84 -4.13 22.49 -22.53
N SER A 85 -4.11 23.51 -21.66
CA SER A 85 -3.93 23.34 -20.21
C SER A 85 -5.11 22.61 -19.53
N ILE A 86 -6.33 22.76 -20.06
CA ILE A 86 -7.49 21.96 -19.63
C ILE A 86 -7.25 20.47 -19.94
N CYS A 87 -6.74 20.13 -21.13
CA CYS A 87 -6.35 18.76 -21.46
C CYS A 87 -5.28 18.22 -20.51
N GLY A 88 -4.34 19.07 -20.08
CA GLY A 88 -3.32 18.75 -19.08
C GLY A 88 -3.95 18.36 -17.74
N LEU A 89 -4.87 19.16 -17.20
CA LEU A 89 -5.52 18.89 -15.92
C LEU A 89 -6.34 17.59 -15.94
N VAL A 90 -7.08 17.37 -17.03
CA VAL A 90 -7.87 16.14 -17.24
C VAL A 90 -6.96 14.91 -17.40
N SER A 91 -5.78 15.08 -17.98
CA SER A 91 -4.82 13.98 -18.17
C SER A 91 -4.25 13.45 -16.85
N ILE A 92 -4.05 14.32 -15.83
CA ILE A 92 -3.40 13.98 -14.56
C ILE A 92 -4.24 12.99 -13.73
N ASN A 93 -5.56 13.17 -13.72
CA ASN A 93 -6.45 12.36 -12.88
C ASN A 93 -6.61 10.91 -13.38
N LYS A 94 -6.39 10.66 -14.68
CA LYS A 94 -6.58 9.33 -15.30
C LYS A 94 -5.35 8.84 -16.07
N ASN A 95 -4.19 9.46 -15.84
CA ASN A 95 -2.93 9.22 -16.55
C ASN A 95 -3.07 9.06 -18.07
N ARG A 96 -3.87 9.91 -18.72
CA ARG A 96 -4.21 9.79 -20.14
C ARG A 96 -3.11 10.39 -21.02
N ILE A 97 -2.21 9.54 -21.52
CA ILE A 97 -1.04 9.93 -22.34
C ILE A 97 -1.44 10.76 -23.57
N PHE A 98 -2.55 10.41 -24.23
CA PHE A 98 -3.03 11.17 -25.40
C PHE A 98 -3.34 12.64 -25.08
N LEU A 99 -4.04 12.90 -23.97
CA LEU A 99 -4.35 14.26 -23.52
C LEU A 99 -3.09 15.00 -23.05
N MET A 100 -2.13 14.27 -22.46
CA MET A 100 -0.83 14.84 -22.09
C MET A 100 -0.03 15.29 -23.32
N LYS A 101 -0.07 14.53 -24.42
CA LYS A 101 0.55 14.92 -25.70
C LYS A 101 -0.11 16.16 -26.30
N ILE A 102 -1.44 16.28 -26.20
CA ILE A 102 -2.18 17.47 -26.64
C ILE A 102 -1.80 18.68 -25.79
N PHE A 103 -1.76 18.53 -24.46
CA PHE A 103 -1.32 19.57 -23.54
C PHE A 103 0.08 20.07 -23.89
N PHE A 104 1.03 19.17 -24.06
CA PHE A 104 2.41 19.50 -24.40
C PHE A 104 2.51 20.26 -25.72
N ARG A 105 1.96 19.70 -26.82
CA ARG A 105 2.01 20.33 -28.14
C ARG A 105 1.32 21.69 -28.17
N GLY A 106 0.16 21.81 -27.52
CA GLY A 106 -0.57 23.07 -27.45
C GLY A 106 0.17 24.14 -26.65
N THR A 107 0.81 23.77 -25.54
CA THR A 107 1.61 24.69 -24.72
C THR A 107 2.87 25.16 -25.46
N VAL A 108 3.51 24.28 -26.23
CA VAL A 108 4.67 24.63 -27.05
C VAL A 108 4.28 25.57 -28.19
N ILE A 109 3.23 25.26 -28.95
CA ILE A 109 2.85 26.04 -30.14
C ILE A 109 2.20 27.37 -29.75
N PHE A 110 1.16 27.34 -28.91
CA PHE A 110 0.36 28.51 -28.57
C PHE A 110 0.83 29.23 -27.31
N GLY A 111 1.70 28.62 -26.49
CA GLY A 111 2.28 29.28 -25.32
C GLY A 111 3.67 29.82 -25.62
N LEU A 112 4.64 28.92 -25.76
CA LEU A 112 6.05 29.29 -25.98
C LEU A 112 6.29 29.89 -27.35
N GLY A 113 5.73 29.29 -28.41
CA GLY A 113 5.90 29.76 -29.79
C GLY A 113 5.44 31.22 -29.97
N THR A 114 4.25 31.56 -29.47
CA THR A 114 3.73 32.93 -29.53
C THR A 114 4.58 33.94 -28.76
N ILE A 115 5.12 33.52 -27.61
CA ILE A 115 6.00 34.37 -26.80
C ILE A 115 7.31 34.63 -27.54
N ILE A 116 7.95 33.57 -28.08
CA ILE A 116 9.21 33.67 -28.80
C ILE A 116 9.06 34.55 -30.04
N THR A 117 8.01 34.35 -30.83
CA THR A 117 7.74 35.19 -32.01
C THR A 117 7.56 36.66 -31.62
N THR A 118 6.86 36.93 -30.52
CA THR A 118 6.68 38.31 -30.01
C THR A 118 8.01 38.94 -29.58
N ILE A 119 8.86 38.18 -28.90
CA ILE A 119 10.20 38.64 -28.50
C ILE A 119 11.03 39.01 -29.73
N ILE A 120 10.99 38.20 -30.79
CA ILE A 120 11.74 38.44 -32.04
C ILE A 120 11.22 39.69 -32.75
N ILE A 121 9.90 39.88 -32.83
CA ILE A 121 9.29 41.07 -33.45
C ILE A 121 9.67 42.32 -32.65
N ASN A 122 9.54 42.30 -31.32
CA ASN A 122 9.83 43.45 -30.47
C ASN A 122 11.34 43.76 -30.37
N LEU A 123 12.22 42.76 -30.55
CA LEU A 123 13.67 42.99 -30.67
C LEU A 123 13.99 43.87 -31.88
N SER A 124 13.27 43.69 -32.99
CA SER A 124 13.45 44.54 -34.19
C SER A 124 13.00 45.99 -33.92
N GLU A 125 11.92 46.19 -33.15
CA GLU A 125 11.45 47.52 -32.74
C GLU A 125 12.43 48.18 -31.74
N LEU A 126 13.05 47.42 -30.85
CA LEU A 126 14.08 47.92 -29.92
C LEU A 126 15.33 48.43 -30.68
N PHE A 127 15.73 47.74 -31.75
CA PHE A 127 16.82 48.21 -32.64
C PHE A 127 16.43 49.47 -33.41
N THR A 128 15.19 49.56 -33.88
CA THR A 128 14.65 50.77 -34.53
C THR A 128 14.57 51.94 -33.54
N PHE A 129 14.13 51.72 -32.31
CA PHE A 129 14.06 52.73 -31.25
C PHE A 129 15.46 53.21 -30.84
N LYS A 130 16.43 52.31 -30.72
CA LYS A 130 17.85 52.66 -30.50
C LYS A 130 18.40 53.49 -31.66
N LYS A 131 18.09 53.13 -32.91
CA LYS A 131 18.51 53.87 -34.12
C LYS A 131 17.88 55.27 -34.21
N LEU A 132 16.59 55.40 -33.89
CA LEU A 132 15.86 56.67 -33.88
C LEU A 132 16.30 57.61 -32.73
N LYS A 133 16.58 57.06 -31.54
CA LYS A 133 17.14 57.81 -30.39
C LYS A 133 18.56 58.32 -30.65
N THR A 134 19.34 57.60 -31.46
CA THR A 134 20.71 58.01 -31.85
C THR A 134 20.69 59.13 -32.90
N ASN A 135 19.58 59.31 -33.63
CA ASN A 135 19.41 60.30 -34.68
C ASN A 135 18.59 61.55 -34.28
N HIS A 136 18.26 61.74 -32.99
CA HIS A 136 17.56 62.93 -32.47
C HIS A 136 16.24 63.30 -33.21
N GLN A 137 15.44 62.31 -33.63
CA GLN A 137 14.12 62.53 -34.27
C GLN A 137 12.99 61.82 -33.49
N LEU A 138 12.74 62.23 -32.25
CA LEU A 138 11.68 61.65 -31.41
C LEU A 138 10.95 62.74 -30.62
N ASP A 139 10.12 63.53 -31.31
CA ASP A 139 9.15 64.43 -30.68
C ASP A 139 7.68 64.00 -30.89
N GLU A 140 7.39 62.84 -31.50
CA GLU A 140 5.99 62.45 -31.81
C GLU A 140 5.56 61.02 -31.45
N LEU A 141 6.30 60.30 -30.61
CA LEU A 141 5.86 58.97 -30.13
C LEU A 141 5.96 58.91 -28.61
N GLU A 142 4.88 59.24 -27.91
CA GLU A 142 4.73 58.92 -26.49
C GLU A 142 4.81 57.39 -26.30
N PRO A 143 5.83 56.87 -25.60
CA PRO A 143 5.87 55.45 -25.27
C PRO A 143 4.71 55.14 -24.32
N GLN A 144 3.91 54.12 -24.61
CA GLN A 144 2.88 53.66 -23.66
C GLN A 144 3.55 53.28 -22.33
N THR A 145 3.20 54.00 -21.28
CA THR A 145 3.71 53.79 -19.92
C THR A 145 2.61 53.22 -19.04
N PHE A 146 2.99 52.31 -18.15
CA PHE A 146 2.10 51.80 -17.10
C PHE A 146 2.77 52.12 -15.76
N PHE A 147 2.14 52.97 -14.95
CA PHE A 147 2.71 53.51 -13.70
C PHE A 147 4.11 54.15 -13.85
N GLY A 148 4.34 54.90 -14.93
CA GLY A 148 5.62 55.60 -15.14
C GLY A 148 6.77 54.73 -15.63
N PHE A 149 6.55 53.42 -15.81
CA PHE A 149 7.52 52.52 -16.43
C PHE A 149 7.16 52.26 -17.90
N PRO A 150 8.14 52.21 -18.81
CA PRO A 150 7.89 51.83 -20.21
C PRO A 150 7.30 50.42 -20.26
N LEU A 151 6.12 50.27 -20.87
CA LEU A 151 5.38 48.99 -20.92
C LEU A 151 6.27 47.86 -21.48
N LEU A 152 7.16 48.19 -22.42
CA LEU A 152 8.15 47.30 -23.02
C LEU A 152 9.06 46.62 -21.97
N VAL A 153 9.51 47.36 -20.95
CA VAL A 153 10.41 46.84 -19.89
C VAL A 153 9.66 45.86 -18.99
N LEU A 154 8.41 46.17 -18.66
CA LEU A 154 7.54 45.27 -17.88
C LEU A 154 7.24 43.97 -18.64
N TRP A 155 7.06 44.05 -19.97
CA TRP A 155 6.92 42.88 -20.84
C TRP A 155 8.17 41.98 -20.80
N TYR A 156 9.38 42.55 -20.88
CA TYR A 156 10.60 41.74 -20.83
C TYR A 156 10.82 41.04 -19.48
N ILE A 157 10.51 41.69 -18.36
CA ILE A 157 10.60 41.08 -17.02
C ILE A 157 9.62 39.91 -16.90
N PHE A 158 8.37 40.12 -17.31
CA PHE A 158 7.35 39.09 -17.32
C PHE A 158 7.76 37.88 -18.16
N LEU A 159 8.31 38.13 -19.36
CA LEU A 159 8.74 37.09 -20.30
C LEU A 159 9.94 36.27 -19.80
N ILE A 160 10.90 36.90 -19.13
CA ILE A 160 12.06 36.23 -18.53
C ILE A 160 11.64 35.32 -17.36
N ILE A 161 10.69 35.77 -16.53
CA ILE A 161 10.16 34.95 -15.43
C ILE A 161 9.44 33.71 -15.98
N THR A 162 8.66 33.85 -17.05
CA THR A 162 7.94 32.72 -17.68
C THR A 162 8.86 31.71 -18.39
N SER A 163 9.96 32.17 -19.02
CA SER A 163 10.89 31.30 -19.75
C SER A 163 11.82 30.53 -18.81
N ALA A 164 12.29 31.16 -17.72
CA ALA A 164 13.13 30.51 -16.71
C ALA A 164 12.40 29.36 -15.98
N TYR A 165 11.08 29.48 -15.78
CA TYR A 165 10.28 28.44 -15.12
C TYR A 165 10.05 27.19 -16.00
N SER A 166 10.09 27.33 -17.32
CA SER A 166 9.81 26.23 -18.26
C SER A 166 11.03 25.31 -18.48
N LEU A 167 12.25 25.83 -18.30
CA LEU A 167 13.51 25.09 -18.45
C LEU A 167 13.83 24.13 -17.28
N ILE A 168 13.19 24.32 -16.12
CA ILE A 168 13.40 23.46 -14.93
C ILE A 168 12.57 22.15 -15.04
N ALA A 169 11.61 22.07 -15.97
CA ALA A 169 10.67 20.96 -16.09
C ALA A 169 11.10 19.86 -17.09
N ASP A 170 12.18 20.04 -17.85
CA ASP A 170 12.49 19.18 -19.00
C ASP A 170 13.88 18.53 -18.91
N ASN A 171 14.02 17.58 -17.98
CA ASN A 171 15.07 16.56 -18.05
C ASN A 171 14.55 15.26 -17.42
N ASN A 172 13.80 14.48 -18.21
CA ASN A 172 13.86 13.02 -18.30
C ASN A 172 12.61 12.49 -19.02
N ASN A 173 12.77 12.10 -20.29
CA ASN A 173 12.36 10.79 -20.80
C ASN A 173 12.48 10.74 -22.33
N ASN A 174 13.40 9.91 -22.81
CA ASN A 174 13.35 9.36 -24.17
C ASN A 174 13.13 7.84 -24.09
N ASN A 175 12.42 7.36 -25.10
CA ASN A 175 12.22 5.97 -25.54
C ASN A 175 11.07 5.18 -24.90
N ASN A 176 9.94 5.09 -25.60
CA ASN A 176 9.74 4.04 -26.61
C ASN A 176 8.38 4.15 -27.32
N ASN A 177 8.42 3.97 -28.65
CA ASN A 177 7.27 3.77 -29.52
C ASN A 177 6.91 2.28 -29.56
N ASN A 178 5.61 1.95 -29.64
CA ASN A 178 5.06 1.08 -30.69
C ASN A 178 3.52 1.03 -30.64
N ASN A 179 2.93 0.91 -31.83
CA ASN A 179 1.51 1.02 -32.17
C ASN A 179 0.78 -0.33 -32.04
N ASN A 180 -0.51 -0.33 -31.65
CA ASN A 180 -1.64 -0.66 -32.54
C ASN A 180 -3.01 -0.78 -31.82
N GLN A 181 -3.94 0.08 -32.25
CA GLN A 181 -5.27 -0.22 -32.82
C GLN A 181 -6.34 -1.06 -32.07
N GLN A 182 -7.30 -0.33 -31.47
CA GLN A 182 -8.74 -0.24 -31.81
C GLN A 182 -9.67 -1.48 -31.77
N CYS A 183 -10.80 -1.35 -31.06
CA CYS A 183 -12.04 -2.11 -31.27
C CYS A 183 -13.24 -1.16 -31.37
N THR A 184 -14.15 -1.48 -32.29
CA THR A 184 -15.33 -0.72 -32.72
C THR A 184 -16.57 -1.06 -31.89
N LYS A 185 -17.46 -0.06 -31.75
CA LYS A 185 -18.83 -0.21 -31.28
C LYS A 185 -19.59 -1.22 -32.15
N ASP A 186 -20.29 -2.17 -31.53
CA ASP A 186 -21.73 -2.42 -31.73
C ASP A 186 -22.13 -3.81 -31.19
N SER A 187 -22.60 -3.84 -29.94
CA SER A 187 -23.76 -4.61 -29.43
C SER A 187 -23.71 -4.63 -27.90
N CYS A 188 -24.42 -3.72 -27.27
CA CYS A 188 -24.73 -3.83 -25.84
C CYS A 188 -25.90 -4.81 -25.69
N SER A 189 -25.60 -6.07 -25.42
CA SER A 189 -26.53 -6.92 -24.69
C SER A 189 -26.49 -6.53 -23.21
N SER A 190 -27.62 -6.62 -22.52
CA SER A 190 -27.73 -6.36 -21.08
C SER A 190 -26.92 -7.40 -20.30
N ILE A 191 -25.65 -7.11 -20.01
CA ILE A 191 -24.78 -7.95 -19.20
C ILE A 191 -25.24 -7.82 -17.75
N THR A 192 -25.91 -8.85 -17.24
CA THR A 192 -26.06 -9.09 -15.80
C THR A 192 -24.71 -8.91 -15.11
N SER A 193 -24.60 -8.04 -14.10
CA SER A 193 -23.34 -7.77 -13.37
C SER A 193 -22.62 -9.07 -13.04
N SER A 194 -21.47 -9.30 -13.67
CA SER A 194 -20.66 -10.50 -13.46
C SER A 194 -19.80 -10.31 -12.21
N THR A 195 -20.01 -11.19 -11.23
CA THR A 195 -19.19 -11.25 -10.01
C THR A 195 -18.03 -12.22 -10.21
N TYR A 196 -16.83 -11.79 -9.84
CA TYR A 196 -15.57 -12.54 -9.97
C TYR A 196 -14.92 -12.71 -8.59
N TYR A 197 -14.32 -13.87 -8.37
CA TYR A 197 -13.72 -14.25 -7.10
C TYR A 197 -12.22 -14.49 -7.26
N VAL A 198 -11.41 -13.83 -6.44
CA VAL A 198 -9.98 -14.11 -6.34
C VAL A 198 -9.73 -14.83 -5.03
N LEU A 199 -9.11 -15.98 -5.13
CA LEU A 199 -8.61 -16.75 -3.99
C LEU A 199 -7.08 -16.67 -3.99
N TYR A 200 -6.47 -16.85 -2.82
CA TYR A 200 -5.02 -16.95 -2.74
C TYR A 200 -4.59 -17.85 -1.59
N ASP A 201 -3.38 -18.39 -1.66
CA ASP A 201 -2.67 -18.94 -0.52
C ASP A 201 -1.22 -18.43 -0.51
N VAL A 202 -0.52 -18.73 0.57
CA VAL A 202 0.84 -18.29 0.87
C VAL A 202 1.65 -19.52 1.23
N ASN A 203 2.95 -19.50 0.94
CA ASN A 203 3.89 -20.55 1.35
C ASN A 203 3.62 -21.07 2.78
N HIS A 204 3.59 -22.40 2.95
CA HIS A 204 3.24 -23.05 4.21
C HIS A 204 4.17 -22.71 5.38
N GLY A 205 5.44 -22.38 5.08
CA GLY A 205 6.39 -21.92 6.08
C GLY A 205 6.07 -20.54 6.68
N GLU A 206 5.19 -19.76 6.04
CA GLU A 206 4.94 -18.38 6.45
C GLU A 206 3.96 -18.27 7.61
N GLY A 207 4.38 -17.48 8.61
CA GLY A 207 3.64 -17.27 9.84
C GLY A 207 2.43 -16.34 9.71
N PHE A 208 1.67 -16.25 10.80
CA PHE A 208 0.41 -15.49 10.89
C PHE A 208 0.55 -14.03 10.45
N ASN A 209 1.61 -13.35 10.88
CA ASN A 209 1.79 -11.92 10.63
C ASN A 209 2.28 -11.60 9.22
N LEU A 210 3.09 -12.45 8.58
CA LEU A 210 3.41 -12.26 7.16
C LEU A 210 2.17 -12.49 6.29
N ARG A 211 1.34 -13.48 6.61
CA ARG A 211 0.07 -13.71 5.88
C ARG A 211 -0.88 -12.50 5.95
N ARG A 212 -0.89 -11.77 7.06
CA ARG A 212 -1.60 -10.48 7.18
C ARG A 212 -1.03 -9.40 6.26
N ASP A 213 0.29 -9.37 6.08
CA ASP A 213 0.95 -8.48 5.13
C ASP A 213 0.58 -8.84 3.68
N VAL A 214 0.56 -10.13 3.33
CA VAL A 214 0.12 -10.60 2.00
C VAL A 214 -1.36 -10.26 1.75
N TYR A 215 -2.23 -10.32 2.76
CA TYR A 215 -3.61 -9.83 2.63
C TYR A 215 -3.66 -8.37 2.16
N ILE A 216 -2.80 -7.48 2.67
CA ILE A 216 -2.76 -6.08 2.23
C ILE A 216 -2.42 -6.00 0.74
N ARG A 217 -1.50 -6.83 0.25
CA ARG A 217 -1.14 -6.91 -1.17
C ARG A 217 -2.35 -7.34 -2.00
N MET A 218 -2.97 -8.46 -1.64
CA MET A 218 -4.12 -9.00 -2.37
C MET A 218 -5.35 -8.09 -2.28
N ALA A 219 -5.54 -7.38 -1.18
CA ALA A 219 -6.60 -6.39 -1.05
C ALA A 219 -6.40 -5.20 -2.01
N ASN A 220 -5.14 -4.76 -2.17
CA ASN A 220 -4.79 -3.71 -3.13
C ASN A 220 -4.93 -4.15 -4.59
N LEU A 221 -4.70 -5.43 -4.90
CA LEU A 221 -5.04 -6.00 -6.21
C LEU A 221 -6.54 -5.84 -6.50
N ILE A 222 -7.39 -6.25 -5.56
CA ILE A 222 -8.85 -6.17 -5.72
C ILE A 222 -9.33 -4.73 -5.80
N HIS A 223 -8.77 -3.84 -4.98
CA HIS A 223 -9.03 -2.42 -5.08
C HIS A 223 -8.69 -1.89 -6.49
N THR A 224 -7.52 -2.22 -7.02
CA THR A 224 -7.07 -1.78 -8.35
C THR A 224 -7.94 -2.37 -9.47
N LEU A 225 -8.31 -3.65 -9.39
CA LEU A 225 -9.22 -4.29 -10.37
C LEU A 225 -10.56 -3.57 -10.45
N ARG A 226 -11.09 -3.14 -9.31
CA ARG A 226 -12.36 -2.41 -9.21
C ARG A 226 -12.26 -0.96 -9.69
N GLU A 227 -11.09 -0.34 -9.59
CA GLU A 227 -10.86 1.00 -10.16
C GLU A 227 -10.65 0.98 -11.68
N ARG A 228 -9.97 -0.05 -12.22
CA ARG A 228 -9.64 -0.13 -13.66
C ARG A 228 -10.82 -0.57 -14.54
N LYS A 229 -11.73 -1.42 -14.06
CA LYS A 229 -12.91 -1.87 -14.84
C LYS A 229 -14.12 -0.94 -14.64
N SER A 230 -14.98 -0.89 -15.66
CA SER A 230 -16.29 -0.19 -15.61
C SER A 230 -17.12 -0.72 -14.43
N ALA A 231 -18.07 0.09 -13.95
CA ALA A 231 -18.89 -0.12 -12.76
C ALA A 231 -19.64 -1.48 -12.65
N ASP A 232 -19.61 -2.31 -13.70
CA ASP A 232 -20.41 -3.53 -13.86
C ASP A 232 -19.71 -4.83 -13.40
N SER A 233 -18.37 -4.86 -13.26
CA SER A 233 -17.64 -6.05 -12.80
C SER A 233 -17.36 -6.01 -11.29
N ASN A 234 -17.90 -6.99 -10.56
CA ASN A 234 -17.80 -7.04 -9.11
C ASN A 234 -16.71 -8.03 -8.68
N TRP A 235 -15.48 -7.56 -8.48
CA TRP A 235 -14.39 -8.38 -7.93
C TRP A 235 -14.48 -8.48 -6.41
N ILE A 236 -14.44 -9.71 -5.89
CA ILE A 236 -14.53 -10.06 -4.47
C ILE A 236 -13.30 -10.89 -4.09
N LEU A 237 -12.67 -10.53 -2.96
CA LEU A 237 -11.62 -11.36 -2.36
C LEU A 237 -12.24 -12.46 -1.52
N VAL A 238 -11.87 -13.70 -1.77
CA VAL A 238 -12.21 -14.82 -0.88
C VAL A 238 -11.10 -14.94 0.15
N LEU A 239 -11.45 -14.82 1.44
CA LEU A 239 -10.49 -14.87 2.52
C LEU A 239 -10.01 -16.31 2.74
N PRO A 240 -8.70 -16.60 2.66
CA PRO A 240 -8.20 -17.96 2.81
C PRO A 240 -8.35 -18.41 4.27
N PRO A 241 -8.96 -19.58 4.54
CA PRO A 241 -9.03 -20.11 5.90
C PRO A 241 -7.65 -20.19 6.54
N TRP A 242 -7.56 -19.88 7.82
CA TRP A 242 -6.31 -20.04 8.54
C TRP A 242 -6.02 -21.53 8.72
N GLY A 243 -4.86 -21.93 8.21
CA GLY A 243 -4.32 -23.29 8.26
C GLY A 243 -3.36 -23.50 9.42
N PRO A 244 -2.69 -24.66 9.46
CA PRO A 244 -1.75 -24.96 10.53
C PRO A 244 -0.53 -24.05 10.34
N LEU A 245 -0.23 -23.23 11.33
CA LEU A 245 0.93 -22.33 11.31
C LEU A 245 2.02 -22.85 12.23
N TYR A 246 3.28 -22.62 11.85
CA TYR A 246 4.46 -23.12 12.56
C TYR A 246 4.50 -22.77 14.05
N HIS A 247 3.92 -21.62 14.44
CA HIS A 247 3.87 -21.14 15.83
C HIS A 247 2.56 -21.46 16.57
N TRP A 248 1.70 -22.31 16.02
CA TRP A 248 0.48 -22.75 16.67
C TRP A 248 0.73 -24.07 17.41
N PHE A 249 1.20 -23.91 18.65
CA PHE A 249 1.71 -24.96 19.52
C PHE A 249 0.62 -25.79 20.19
N SER A 250 -0.63 -25.30 20.20
CA SER A 250 -1.74 -25.98 20.86
C SER A 250 -2.24 -27.13 19.99
N HIS A 251 -1.52 -28.26 20.02
CA HIS A 251 -1.77 -29.44 19.18
C HIS A 251 -3.17 -30.06 19.36
N ASN A 252 -3.78 -29.86 20.53
CA ASN A 252 -5.11 -30.36 20.86
C ASN A 252 -6.24 -29.47 20.31
N LEU A 253 -5.93 -28.30 19.77
CA LEU A 253 -6.92 -27.36 19.25
C LEU A 253 -7.11 -27.51 17.72
N PRO A 254 -8.25 -27.07 17.18
CA PRO A 254 -8.43 -26.93 15.74
C PRO A 254 -7.37 -25.99 15.15
N ARG A 255 -6.60 -26.47 14.17
CA ARG A 255 -5.52 -25.70 13.53
C ARG A 255 -5.72 -25.49 12.03
N THR A 256 -6.82 -25.96 11.45
CA THR A 256 -7.08 -25.83 10.01
C THR A 256 -8.49 -25.31 9.77
N GLN A 257 -8.73 -24.79 8.58
CA GLN A 257 -10.06 -24.33 8.14
C GLN A 257 -10.69 -23.23 9.02
N LEU A 258 -9.88 -22.46 9.76
CA LEU A 258 -10.42 -21.45 10.67
C LEU A 258 -10.82 -20.18 9.93
N LYS A 259 -11.93 -19.56 10.36
CA LYS A 259 -12.49 -18.37 9.73
C LYS A 259 -11.72 -17.11 10.11
N TRP A 260 -11.75 -16.10 9.24
CA TRP A 260 -11.17 -14.79 9.54
C TRP A 260 -11.93 -14.06 10.66
N SER A 261 -13.24 -14.26 10.74
CA SER A 261 -14.12 -13.73 11.79
C SER A 261 -13.73 -14.13 13.22
N ASN A 262 -12.94 -15.20 13.39
CA ASN A 262 -12.38 -15.56 14.70
C ASN A 262 -11.35 -14.52 15.18
N PHE A 263 -10.68 -13.83 14.25
CA PHE A 263 -9.51 -12.98 14.49
C PHE A 263 -9.72 -11.51 14.09
N PHE A 264 -10.52 -11.24 13.07
CA PHE A 264 -10.75 -9.91 12.50
C PHE A 264 -12.23 -9.61 12.31
N ASP A 265 -12.60 -8.33 12.37
CA ASP A 265 -13.93 -7.85 12.03
C ASP A 265 -14.11 -7.78 10.51
N ILE A 266 -14.89 -8.72 9.96
CA ILE A 266 -15.13 -8.82 8.52
C ILE A 266 -15.78 -7.55 7.96
N LYS A 267 -16.68 -6.92 8.72
CA LYS A 267 -17.33 -5.66 8.29
C LYS A 267 -16.31 -4.55 8.08
N SER A 268 -15.29 -4.45 8.93
CA SER A 268 -14.20 -3.49 8.78
C SER A 268 -13.36 -3.76 7.54
N LEU A 269 -13.02 -5.02 7.26
CA LEU A 269 -12.34 -5.42 6.01
C LEU A 269 -13.18 -5.02 4.78
N SER A 270 -14.49 -5.32 4.82
CA SER A 270 -15.44 -5.05 3.74
C SER A 270 -15.59 -3.56 3.38
N ARG A 271 -15.24 -2.64 4.29
CA ARG A 271 -15.24 -1.19 4.02
C ARG A 271 -14.13 -0.76 3.08
N PHE A 272 -13.04 -1.53 2.95
CA PHE A 272 -11.98 -1.26 1.98
C PHE A 272 -12.28 -1.90 0.62
N ILE A 273 -12.54 -3.21 0.63
CA ILE A 273 -12.88 -4.01 -0.56
C ILE A 273 -13.91 -5.07 -0.21
N PRO A 274 -14.74 -5.56 -1.14
CA PRO A 274 -15.62 -6.70 -0.87
C PRO A 274 -14.81 -7.94 -0.54
N VAL A 275 -15.09 -8.52 0.62
CA VAL A 275 -14.48 -9.76 1.09
C VAL A 275 -15.58 -10.73 1.51
N ILE A 276 -15.34 -12.03 1.32
CA ILE A 276 -16.21 -13.10 1.86
C ILE A 276 -15.34 -14.17 2.51
N GLU A 277 -15.89 -14.86 3.50
CA GLU A 277 -15.24 -16.05 4.04
C GLU A 277 -15.23 -17.15 2.99
N PHE A 278 -14.23 -18.02 3.04
CA PHE A 278 -14.16 -19.17 2.14
C PHE A 278 -15.37 -20.09 2.22
N GLU A 279 -15.95 -20.27 3.41
CA GLU A 279 -17.15 -21.10 3.56
C GLU A 279 -18.35 -20.52 2.83
N ASP A 280 -18.51 -19.19 2.82
CA ASP A 280 -19.58 -18.51 2.09
C ASP A 280 -19.38 -18.69 0.58
N PHE A 281 -18.13 -18.57 0.11
CA PHE A 281 -17.77 -18.92 -1.27
C PHE A 281 -18.17 -20.36 -1.60
N ARG A 282 -17.86 -21.34 -0.73
CA ARG A 282 -18.24 -22.74 -0.95
C ARG A 282 -19.75 -22.93 -1.06
N GLN A 283 -20.54 -22.26 -0.22
CA GLN A 283 -22.01 -22.34 -0.25
C GLN A 283 -22.61 -21.77 -1.54
N LEU A 284 -22.06 -20.68 -2.06
CA LEU A 284 -22.49 -20.08 -3.32
C LEU A 284 -22.30 -21.03 -4.52
N PHE A 285 -21.18 -21.75 -4.56
CA PHE A 285 -20.84 -22.64 -5.68
C PHE A 285 -21.50 -24.02 -5.57
N THR A 286 -21.87 -24.47 -4.37
CA THR A 286 -22.64 -25.70 -4.17
C THR A 286 -24.13 -25.52 -4.48
N SER A 287 -24.73 -24.39 -4.05
CA SER A 287 -26.15 -24.08 -4.29
C SER A 287 -26.50 -23.84 -5.77
N SER A 288 -25.49 -23.54 -6.59
CA SER A 288 -25.63 -23.35 -8.04
C SER A 288 -25.72 -24.67 -8.82
N SER A 289 -25.47 -25.81 -8.17
CA SER A 289 -25.40 -27.13 -8.78
C SER A 289 -26.70 -27.91 -8.52
N SER A 290 -27.76 -27.55 -9.24
CA SER A 290 -29.05 -28.25 -9.18
C SER A 290 -29.02 -29.57 -9.95
N SER A 291 -28.42 -30.60 -9.37
CA SER A 291 -28.63 -31.98 -9.79
C SER A 291 -28.32 -32.95 -8.64
N SER A 292 -29.42 -33.52 -8.14
CA SER A 292 -29.63 -34.70 -7.30
C SER A 292 -28.44 -35.60 -6.89
N SER A 293 -28.61 -36.12 -5.66
CA SER A 293 -28.03 -37.30 -5.00
C SER A 293 -26.63 -37.20 -4.36
N SER A 294 -26.66 -37.02 -3.04
CA SER A 294 -25.84 -37.70 -2.03
C SER A 294 -24.40 -38.10 -2.39
N SER A 295 -23.50 -37.13 -2.35
CA SER A 295 -22.11 -37.27 -1.88
C SER A 295 -21.47 -35.88 -1.92
N THR A 296 -20.75 -35.50 -0.88
CA THR A 296 -19.95 -34.28 -0.68
C THR A 296 -19.75 -33.45 -1.96
N SER A 297 -20.55 -32.40 -2.18
CA SER A 297 -20.50 -31.59 -3.41
C SER A 297 -19.11 -31.01 -3.63
N GLN A 298 -18.40 -31.52 -4.63
CA GLN A 298 -17.02 -31.16 -4.93
C GLN A 298 -16.96 -29.84 -5.69
N ILE A 299 -16.21 -28.87 -5.16
CA ILE A 299 -16.09 -27.54 -5.75
C ILE A 299 -14.92 -27.55 -6.73
N THR A 300 -15.15 -27.06 -7.94
CA THR A 300 -14.13 -26.99 -8.99
C THR A 300 -13.71 -25.54 -9.21
N ILE A 301 -12.47 -25.21 -8.87
CA ILE A 301 -11.85 -23.93 -9.23
C ILE A 301 -11.34 -24.04 -10.68
N PRO A 302 -11.77 -23.17 -11.61
CA PRO A 302 -11.33 -23.25 -13.00
C PRO A 302 -9.80 -23.20 -13.18
N TYR A 303 -9.14 -22.22 -12.54
CA TYR A 303 -7.70 -22.01 -12.67
C TYR A 303 -7.03 -21.81 -11.31
N VAL A 304 -5.93 -22.55 -11.12
CA VAL A 304 -4.95 -22.32 -10.05
C VAL A 304 -3.62 -21.96 -10.70
N TYR A 305 -3.05 -20.84 -10.27
CA TYR A 305 -1.72 -20.41 -10.64
C TYR A 305 -0.80 -20.45 -9.42
N THR A 306 0.30 -21.20 -9.50
CA THR A 306 1.37 -21.09 -8.51
C THR A 306 2.34 -20.02 -8.97
N LEU A 307 2.47 -18.96 -8.17
CA LEU A 307 3.45 -17.91 -8.41
C LEU A 307 4.85 -18.43 -8.09
N GLN A 308 5.81 -18.07 -8.92
CA GLN A 308 7.21 -18.45 -8.74
C GLN A 308 8.15 -17.35 -9.22
N HIS A 309 9.41 -17.40 -8.81
CA HIS A 309 10.43 -16.52 -9.37
C HIS A 309 10.82 -16.95 -10.79
N PHE A 310 11.43 -16.03 -11.54
CA PHE A 310 12.11 -16.39 -12.79
C PHE A 310 13.35 -17.23 -12.45
N SER A 311 13.52 -18.37 -13.11
CA SER A 311 14.63 -19.31 -12.87
C SER A 311 16.01 -18.69 -13.10
N GLU A 312 16.08 -17.72 -14.01
CA GLU A 312 17.27 -16.94 -14.33
C GLU A 312 17.57 -15.82 -13.32
N GLY A 313 16.70 -15.61 -12.33
CA GLY A 313 16.80 -14.49 -11.39
C GLY A 313 16.31 -13.16 -11.98
N TRP A 314 16.68 -12.07 -11.32
CA TRP A 314 16.42 -10.70 -11.77
C TRP A 314 17.74 -10.05 -12.23
N GLY A 315 17.67 -9.22 -13.28
CA GLY A 315 18.84 -8.52 -13.83
C GLY A 315 19.21 -7.27 -13.00
N GLU A 316 20.08 -6.41 -13.53
CA GLU A 316 20.45 -5.16 -12.82
C GLU A 316 19.26 -4.23 -12.56
N ASN A 317 18.22 -4.29 -13.40
CA ASN A 317 17.00 -3.51 -13.26
C ASN A 317 15.85 -4.39 -12.77
N PHE A 318 15.06 -3.84 -11.83
CA PHE A 318 13.82 -4.46 -11.40
C PHE A 318 12.72 -4.17 -12.42
N GLU A 319 12.29 -5.20 -13.15
CA GLU A 319 11.26 -5.11 -14.19
C GLU A 319 9.99 -5.85 -13.77
N GLU A 320 8.83 -5.22 -13.96
CA GLU A 320 7.54 -5.88 -13.73
C GLU A 320 7.21 -6.80 -14.92
N LYS A 321 7.21 -8.11 -14.69
CA LYS A 321 6.93 -9.12 -15.72
C LYS A 321 6.21 -10.33 -15.14
N LEU A 322 5.40 -10.95 -15.99
CA LEU A 322 4.55 -12.08 -15.64
C LEU A 322 4.41 -13.02 -16.82
N GLU A 323 4.84 -14.27 -16.66
CA GLU A 323 4.88 -15.24 -17.75
C GLU A 323 4.47 -16.64 -17.26
N ILE A 324 3.62 -17.33 -18.03
CA ILE A 324 3.34 -18.75 -17.79
C ILE A 324 4.58 -19.54 -18.19
N ARG A 325 5.18 -20.25 -17.22
CA ARG A 325 6.42 -21.02 -17.42
C ARG A 325 6.29 -22.41 -16.82
N LYS A 326 7.26 -23.26 -17.13
CA LYS A 326 7.42 -24.55 -16.45
C LYS A 326 7.65 -24.30 -14.96
N CYS A 327 7.03 -25.13 -14.12
CA CYS A 327 7.24 -25.07 -12.68
C CYS A 327 8.72 -25.30 -12.33
N ASN A 328 9.30 -24.44 -11.49
CA ASN A 328 10.69 -24.53 -11.05
C ASN A 328 10.88 -25.73 -10.10
N GLU A 329 9.89 -25.96 -9.23
CA GLU A 329 9.84 -27.04 -8.26
C GLU A 329 8.69 -28.00 -8.61
N GLU A 330 8.70 -29.18 -8.01
CA GLU A 330 7.59 -30.13 -8.13
C GLU A 330 6.32 -29.51 -7.53
N SER A 331 5.22 -29.58 -8.28
CA SER A 331 3.97 -28.97 -7.88
C SER A 331 3.33 -29.73 -6.73
N MET A 332 2.79 -29.00 -5.75
CA MET A 332 1.90 -29.55 -4.72
C MET A 332 0.50 -29.92 -5.27
N TYR A 333 0.24 -29.61 -6.54
CA TYR A 333 -1.00 -29.93 -7.24
C TYR A 333 -0.79 -31.12 -8.19
N GLU A 334 -1.41 -32.24 -7.87
CA GLU A 334 -1.30 -33.48 -8.62
C GLU A 334 -2.53 -33.70 -9.49
N LYS A 335 -2.31 -34.02 -10.77
CA LYS A 335 -3.40 -34.39 -11.68
C LYS A 335 -3.80 -35.84 -11.44
N ARG A 336 -5.08 -36.08 -11.12
CA ARG A 336 -5.63 -37.43 -10.91
C ARG A 336 -6.34 -37.97 -12.17
N ASN A 337 -6.77 -39.22 -12.11
CA ASN A 337 -7.41 -39.95 -13.22
C ASN A 337 -8.70 -39.30 -13.76
N ASP A 338 -9.35 -38.46 -12.96
CA ASP A 338 -10.53 -37.68 -13.36
C ASP A 338 -10.18 -36.41 -14.14
N ASN A 339 -8.91 -36.23 -14.52
CA ASN A 339 -8.34 -35.06 -15.19
C ASN A 339 -8.37 -33.74 -14.41
N TYR A 340 -8.66 -33.79 -13.11
CA TYR A 340 -8.58 -32.63 -12.23
C TYR A 340 -7.31 -32.63 -11.39
N TYR A 341 -6.92 -31.45 -10.94
CA TYR A 341 -5.79 -31.24 -10.05
C TYR A 341 -6.26 -31.16 -8.60
N TYR A 342 -5.58 -31.90 -7.73
CA TYR A 342 -5.83 -31.97 -6.29
C TYR A 342 -4.63 -31.44 -5.54
N GLY A 343 -4.86 -30.79 -4.40
CA GLY A 343 -3.80 -30.21 -3.58
C GLY A 343 -4.38 -29.80 -2.22
N TRP A 344 -3.61 -29.01 -1.48
CA TRP A 344 -3.96 -28.64 -0.10
C TRP A 344 -5.32 -27.94 0.05
N PHE A 345 -5.60 -26.94 -0.79
CA PHE A 345 -6.85 -26.15 -0.77
C PHE A 345 -7.36 -25.82 0.65
N PHE A 346 -6.46 -25.33 1.52
CA PHE A 346 -6.76 -24.95 2.91
C PHE A 346 -7.20 -26.10 3.82
N GLY A 347 -6.81 -27.33 3.49
CA GLY A 347 -7.20 -28.58 4.17
C GLY A 347 -8.55 -29.13 3.72
N TYR A 348 -9.02 -28.72 2.53
CA TYR A 348 -10.26 -29.22 1.90
C TYR A 348 -9.94 -30.18 0.74
N ASP A 349 -8.88 -30.97 0.88
CA ASP A 349 -8.20 -31.73 -0.18
C ASP A 349 -9.15 -32.63 -0.99
N ASP A 350 -10.15 -33.23 -0.33
CA ASP A 350 -11.13 -34.13 -0.97
C ASP A 350 -12.40 -33.43 -1.45
N ARG A 351 -12.57 -32.14 -1.13
CA ARG A 351 -13.78 -31.37 -1.41
C ARG A 351 -13.57 -30.32 -2.49
N ILE A 352 -12.32 -30.03 -2.83
CA ILE A 352 -11.94 -28.96 -3.76
C ILE A 352 -10.91 -29.50 -4.73
N ARG A 353 -11.11 -29.16 -5.99
CA ARG A 353 -10.21 -29.51 -7.09
C ARG A 353 -10.07 -28.34 -8.04
N ALA A 354 -9.01 -28.35 -8.85
CA ALA A 354 -8.83 -27.40 -9.94
C ALA A 354 -8.99 -28.06 -11.31
N ARG A 355 -9.60 -27.36 -12.26
CA ARG A 355 -9.70 -27.84 -13.65
C ARG A 355 -8.36 -27.69 -14.37
N GLN A 356 -7.69 -26.56 -14.17
CA GLN A 356 -6.39 -26.25 -14.77
C GLN A 356 -5.42 -25.75 -13.70
N PHE A 357 -4.16 -26.17 -13.85
CA PHE A 357 -3.05 -25.77 -13.01
C PHE A 357 -1.86 -25.34 -13.87
N GLN A 358 -1.27 -24.19 -13.56
CA GLN A 358 -0.09 -23.66 -14.25
C GLN A 358 0.83 -22.91 -13.28
N CYS A 359 2.13 -22.86 -13.58
CA CYS A 359 3.08 -22.03 -12.87
C CYS A 359 3.27 -20.69 -13.58
N LEU A 360 3.30 -19.62 -12.81
CA LEU A 360 3.34 -18.25 -13.28
C LEU A 360 4.57 -17.55 -12.70
N SER A 361 5.62 -17.42 -13.51
CA SER A 361 6.82 -16.69 -13.13
C SER A 361 6.49 -15.20 -13.04
N ALA A 362 6.71 -14.62 -11.86
CA ALA A 362 6.32 -13.26 -11.54
C ALA A 362 7.49 -12.48 -10.93
N GLN A 363 7.66 -11.25 -11.40
CA GLN A 363 8.51 -10.23 -10.82
C GLN A 363 7.71 -8.93 -10.85
N GLY A 364 7.57 -8.24 -9.73
CA GLY A 364 6.85 -6.98 -9.67
C GLY A 364 5.89 -6.86 -8.49
N PHE A 365 5.04 -5.85 -8.58
CA PHE A 365 4.00 -5.60 -7.60
C PHE A 365 2.77 -6.46 -7.87
N VAL A 366 1.90 -6.60 -6.88
CA VAL A 366 0.65 -7.35 -7.01
C VAL A 366 -0.23 -6.88 -8.19
N THR A 367 -0.07 -5.63 -8.63
CA THR A 367 -0.78 -5.06 -9.79
C THR A 367 -0.42 -5.67 -11.13
N VAL A 368 0.70 -6.40 -11.23
CA VAL A 368 1.06 -7.15 -12.45
C VAL A 368 -0.02 -8.19 -12.81
N LEU A 369 -0.77 -8.68 -11.80
CA LEU A 369 -1.88 -9.61 -12.01
C LEU A 369 -3.13 -8.95 -12.60
N VAL A 370 -3.25 -7.62 -12.57
CA VAL A 370 -4.48 -6.93 -12.99
C VAL A 370 -4.77 -7.16 -14.46
N ASP A 371 -3.78 -6.91 -15.32
CA ASP A 371 -3.96 -7.03 -16.76
C ASP A 371 -4.10 -8.50 -17.17
N PHE A 372 -3.35 -9.40 -16.51
CA PHE A 372 -3.49 -10.85 -16.65
C PHE A 372 -4.91 -11.34 -16.33
N LEU A 373 -5.48 -10.89 -15.20
CA LEU A 373 -6.84 -11.27 -14.81
C LEU A 373 -7.86 -10.72 -15.79
N ILE A 374 -7.75 -9.45 -16.21
CA ILE A 374 -8.70 -8.82 -17.13
C ILE A 374 -8.70 -9.49 -18.50
N GLN A 375 -7.54 -9.94 -18.99
CA GLN A 375 -7.41 -10.60 -20.30
C GLN A 375 -7.88 -12.06 -20.27
N ASN A 376 -7.78 -12.74 -19.12
CA ASN A 376 -8.07 -14.17 -18.98
C ASN A 376 -9.41 -14.46 -18.28
N ILE A 377 -10.36 -13.52 -18.28
CA ILE A 377 -11.71 -13.72 -17.72
C ILE A 377 -12.66 -14.55 -18.60
N THR A 378 -12.30 -14.78 -19.87
CA THR A 378 -13.05 -15.68 -20.77
C THR A 378 -12.15 -16.82 -21.25
N TRP A 379 -12.71 -18.02 -21.34
CA TRP A 379 -12.02 -19.20 -21.84
C TRP A 379 -12.95 -20.03 -22.71
N SER A 380 -12.43 -20.62 -23.79
CA SER A 380 -13.19 -21.47 -24.71
C SER A 380 -13.10 -22.94 -24.31
N ASP A 381 -14.26 -23.56 -24.05
CA ASP A 381 -14.36 -25.01 -23.80
C ASP A 381 -13.95 -25.86 -25.01
N ASP A 382 -13.72 -27.16 -24.83
CA ASP A 382 -13.32 -28.11 -25.90
C ASP A 382 -14.31 -28.16 -27.09
N ARG A 383 -15.50 -27.56 -26.91
CA ARG A 383 -16.54 -27.37 -27.92
C ARG A 383 -16.58 -25.95 -28.53
N ASN A 384 -15.51 -25.17 -28.39
CA ASN A 384 -15.40 -23.77 -28.81
C ASN A 384 -16.50 -22.84 -28.25
N LYS A 385 -17.02 -23.15 -27.05
CA LYS A 385 -18.00 -22.30 -26.38
C LYS A 385 -17.30 -21.44 -25.33
N GLU A 386 -17.33 -20.12 -25.53
CA GLU A 386 -16.76 -19.16 -24.59
C GLU A 386 -17.51 -19.21 -23.24
N GLN A 387 -16.76 -19.43 -22.17
CA GLN A 387 -17.23 -19.44 -20.79
C GLN A 387 -16.52 -18.36 -19.98
N VAL A 388 -17.26 -17.76 -19.06
CA VAL A 388 -16.72 -16.75 -18.14
C VAL A 388 -16.06 -17.46 -16.96
N VAL A 389 -14.77 -17.20 -16.74
CA VAL A 389 -14.01 -17.67 -15.59
C VAL A 389 -14.41 -16.81 -14.38
N LYS A 390 -15.25 -17.37 -13.50
CA LYS A 390 -15.78 -16.65 -12.33
C LYS A 390 -14.84 -16.67 -11.11
N SER A 391 -13.90 -17.62 -11.03
CA SER A 391 -13.01 -17.74 -9.87
C SER A 391 -11.61 -18.17 -10.28
N ILE A 392 -10.59 -17.54 -9.72
CA ILE A 392 -9.17 -17.83 -9.96
C ILE A 392 -8.44 -17.85 -8.62
N MET A 393 -7.52 -18.81 -8.44
CA MET A 393 -6.69 -18.92 -7.24
C MET A 393 -5.22 -18.68 -7.56
N PHE A 394 -4.55 -17.85 -6.75
CA PHE A 394 -3.09 -17.65 -6.79
C PHE A 394 -2.45 -18.25 -5.56
N ASP A 395 -1.69 -19.32 -5.73
CA ASP A 395 -0.81 -19.85 -4.69
C ASP A 395 0.51 -19.06 -4.68
N ARG A 396 1.22 -19.11 -3.55
CA ARG A 396 2.50 -18.41 -3.34
C ARG A 396 2.39 -16.89 -3.51
N ALA A 397 1.30 -16.31 -3.02
CA ALA A 397 1.04 -14.87 -3.16
C ALA A 397 2.09 -13.97 -2.49
N GLU A 398 2.94 -14.50 -1.60
CA GLU A 398 4.09 -13.76 -1.05
C GLU A 398 5.14 -13.35 -2.08
N THR A 399 5.18 -14.00 -3.25
CA THR A 399 6.11 -13.69 -4.35
C THR A 399 5.94 -12.26 -4.86
N LEU A 400 4.74 -11.70 -4.78
CA LEU A 400 4.41 -10.37 -5.30
C LEU A 400 4.60 -9.28 -4.25
N LEU A 401 5.05 -8.10 -4.66
CA LEU A 401 5.34 -6.97 -3.77
C LEU A 401 4.15 -6.01 -3.57
N HIS A 402 4.26 -5.13 -2.58
CA HIS A 402 3.32 -4.02 -2.35
C HIS A 402 3.48 -2.92 -3.40
N VAL A 403 2.39 -2.46 -4.00
CA VAL A 403 2.41 -1.36 -5.01
C VAL A 403 3.01 -0.07 -4.47
N ASP A 404 2.62 0.29 -3.25
CA ASP A 404 2.99 1.54 -2.58
C ASP A 404 3.11 1.26 -1.07
N TYR A 405 4.24 0.68 -0.66
CA TYR A 405 4.48 0.30 0.73
C TYR A 405 4.47 1.55 1.63
N GLY A 406 3.67 1.54 2.70
CA GLY A 406 3.51 2.71 3.57
C GLY A 406 2.71 3.87 2.93
N GLY A 407 2.17 3.70 1.73
CA GLY A 407 1.34 4.69 1.06
C GLY A 407 -0.13 4.70 1.48
N TYR A 408 -0.92 5.55 0.82
CA TYR A 408 -2.34 5.77 1.17
C TYR A 408 -3.18 4.49 1.16
N ASN A 409 -3.09 3.70 0.09
CA ASN A 409 -3.90 2.48 -0.03
C ASN A 409 -3.33 1.31 0.78
N TYR A 410 -2.02 1.27 1.05
CA TYR A 410 -1.44 0.37 2.05
C TYR A 410 -2.09 0.61 3.42
N TRP A 411 -2.10 1.86 3.88
CA TRP A 411 -2.67 2.21 5.18
C TRP A 411 -4.17 2.02 5.26
N ARG A 412 -4.92 2.24 4.16
CA ARG A 412 -6.35 1.89 4.13
C ARG A 412 -6.61 0.40 4.29
N ALA A 413 -5.87 -0.44 3.56
CA ALA A 413 -5.95 -1.89 3.73
C ALA A 413 -5.57 -2.28 5.16
N ARG A 414 -4.48 -1.74 5.70
CA ARG A 414 -4.00 -2.03 7.07
C ARG A 414 -4.97 -1.57 8.17
N ARG A 415 -5.58 -0.38 8.03
CA ARG A 415 -6.60 0.16 8.95
C ARG A 415 -7.90 -0.63 8.92
N SER A 416 -8.21 -1.26 7.78
CA SER A 416 -9.40 -2.12 7.65
C SER A 416 -9.33 -3.40 8.48
N MET A 417 -8.11 -3.86 8.81
CA MET A 417 -7.87 -5.07 9.60
C MET A 417 -8.10 -4.84 11.10
N ARG A 418 -9.32 -4.48 11.49
CA ARG A 418 -9.72 -4.39 12.90
C ARG A 418 -9.81 -5.78 13.51
N TYR A 419 -9.29 -5.96 14.72
CA TYR A 419 -9.38 -7.23 15.44
C TYR A 419 -10.82 -7.56 15.84
N ALA A 420 -11.12 -8.85 15.97
CA ALA A 420 -12.42 -9.32 16.42
C ALA A 420 -12.73 -8.78 17.83
N LYS A 421 -13.97 -8.35 18.05
CA LYS A 421 -14.40 -7.68 19.29
C LYS A 421 -14.05 -8.47 20.55
N GLN A 422 -14.27 -9.79 20.54
CA GLN A 422 -13.95 -10.67 21.66
C GLN A 422 -12.47 -10.63 22.08
N LEU A 423 -11.55 -10.43 21.13
CA LEU A 423 -10.12 -10.36 21.39
C LEU A 423 -9.74 -8.98 21.95
N VAL A 424 -10.34 -7.92 21.40
CA VAL A 424 -10.20 -6.55 21.93
C VAL A 424 -10.70 -6.49 23.37
N ASP A 425 -11.86 -7.09 23.67
CA ASP A 425 -12.46 -7.10 25.00
C ASP A 425 -11.57 -7.86 26.02
N LEU A 426 -10.93 -8.97 25.62
CA LEU A 426 -9.98 -9.69 26.47
C LEU A 426 -8.72 -8.88 26.76
N GLY A 427 -8.14 -8.24 25.73
CA GLY A 427 -6.98 -7.38 25.91
C GLY A 427 -7.28 -6.14 26.77
N ASN A 428 -8.47 -5.55 26.60
CA ASN A 428 -8.93 -4.43 27.43
C ASN A 428 -9.16 -4.83 28.88
N ARG A 429 -9.72 -6.03 29.13
CA ARG A 429 -9.85 -6.56 30.49
C ARG A 429 -8.48 -6.74 31.15
N PHE A 430 -7.52 -7.34 30.44
CA PHE A 430 -6.16 -7.50 30.96
C PHE A 430 -5.50 -6.16 31.29
N ARG A 431 -5.66 -5.15 30.42
CA ARG A 431 -5.15 -3.80 30.64
C ARG A 431 -5.73 -3.14 31.89
N VAL A 432 -7.03 -3.33 32.13
CA VAL A 432 -7.71 -2.85 33.35
C VAL A 432 -7.18 -3.57 34.59
N ASP A 433 -7.18 -4.89 34.56
CA ASP A 433 -6.95 -5.72 35.75
C ASP A 433 -5.49 -5.70 36.23
N TYR A 434 -4.52 -5.57 35.31
CA TYR A 434 -3.10 -5.74 35.62
C TYR A 434 -2.21 -4.53 35.30
N LEU A 435 -2.65 -3.63 34.42
CA LEU A 435 -1.78 -2.58 33.86
C LEU A 435 -2.26 -1.15 34.14
N ASN A 436 -3.34 -0.98 34.94
CA ASN A 436 -3.96 0.32 35.23
C ASN A 436 -4.21 1.15 33.96
N SER A 437 -4.70 0.49 32.90
CA SER A 437 -4.75 1.02 31.54
C SER A 437 -6.17 0.93 30.97
N THR A 438 -6.68 2.05 30.44
CA THR A 438 -7.99 2.12 29.76
C THR A 438 -7.93 3.09 28.60
N ASP A 439 -8.75 2.90 27.57
CA ASP A 439 -8.69 3.77 26.38
C ASP A 439 -8.98 5.24 26.66
N LEU A 440 -9.80 5.54 27.69
CA LEU A 440 -10.11 6.91 28.09
C LEU A 440 -8.91 7.60 28.75
N ILE A 441 -8.25 6.92 29.70
CA ILE A 441 -7.07 7.45 30.40
C ILE A 441 -5.87 7.54 29.44
N ASP A 442 -5.70 6.51 28.62
CA ASP A 442 -4.56 6.33 27.72
C ASP A 442 -4.70 7.13 26.41
N ARG A 443 -5.88 7.72 26.17
CA ARG A 443 -6.26 8.45 24.94
C ARG A 443 -6.17 7.60 23.67
N THR A 444 -6.48 6.31 23.76
CA THR A 444 -6.37 5.32 22.67
C THR A 444 -7.73 4.88 22.11
N VAL A 445 -8.81 5.62 22.39
CA VAL A 445 -10.16 5.28 21.91
C VAL A 445 -10.20 5.09 20.38
N LEU A 446 -10.59 3.89 19.95
CA LEU A 446 -10.92 3.61 18.56
C LEU A 446 -12.36 4.00 18.24
N ILE A 447 -12.58 4.50 17.03
CA ILE A 447 -13.93 4.65 16.48
C ILE A 447 -14.29 3.44 15.63
N ASP A 448 -15.56 3.05 15.65
CA ASP A 448 -16.07 1.87 14.95
C ASP A 448 -15.80 1.92 13.44
N ASP A 449 -16.07 3.06 12.82
CA ASP A 449 -15.81 3.26 11.40
C ASP A 449 -14.37 3.73 11.17
N TRP A 450 -13.48 2.78 10.92
CA TRP A 450 -12.07 3.07 10.71
C TRP A 450 -11.80 4.10 9.60
N THR A 451 -12.69 4.20 8.60
CA THR A 451 -12.52 5.12 7.45
C THR A 451 -12.54 6.58 7.87
N LYS A 452 -13.29 6.89 8.94
CA LYS A 452 -13.43 8.23 9.53
C LYS A 452 -12.33 8.56 10.52
N MET A 453 -11.52 7.57 10.91
CA MET A 453 -10.52 7.73 11.96
C MET A 453 -9.27 8.36 11.36
N LYS A 454 -8.92 9.56 11.83
CA LYS A 454 -7.63 10.19 11.57
C LYS A 454 -7.03 10.61 12.90
N ARG A 455 -5.83 10.11 13.20
CA ARG A 455 -5.06 10.45 14.40
C ARG A 455 -3.76 11.10 13.99
N HIS A 456 -3.38 12.13 14.71
CA HIS A 456 -2.03 12.71 14.65
C HIS A 456 -1.17 12.06 15.71
N HIS A 457 0.15 12.02 15.47
CA HIS A 457 1.12 11.66 16.51
C HIS A 457 0.93 12.58 17.74
N SER A 458 1.31 12.11 18.94
CA SER A 458 1.04 12.71 20.26
C SER A 458 -0.40 12.69 20.75
N GLN A 459 -1.37 12.22 19.95
CA GLN A 459 -2.77 12.13 20.43
C GLN A 459 -3.01 10.95 21.35
N ALA A 460 -2.28 9.85 21.17
CA ALA A 460 -2.29 8.71 22.09
C ALA A 460 -1.18 8.85 23.15
N MET A 461 -1.50 8.51 24.39
CA MET A 461 -0.55 8.51 25.52
C MET A 461 -0.11 7.08 25.88
N GLY A 462 -1.04 6.12 25.90
CA GLY A 462 -0.79 4.76 26.34
C GLY A 462 -0.80 4.58 27.85
N GLY A 463 -1.09 3.35 28.27
CA GLY A 463 -1.14 2.96 29.68
C GLY A 463 0.22 3.07 30.36
N PRO A 464 0.26 3.15 31.70
CA PRO A 464 1.48 3.39 32.47
C PRO A 464 2.40 2.15 32.58
N TYR A 465 2.76 1.56 31.44
CA TYR A 465 3.63 0.39 31.32
C TYR A 465 4.45 0.44 30.02
N ILE A 466 5.56 -0.30 29.99
CA ILE A 466 6.30 -0.58 28.76
C ILE A 466 5.80 -1.90 28.13
N GLY A 467 5.66 -1.92 26.81
CA GLY A 467 5.29 -3.10 26.04
C GLY A 467 6.51 -3.64 25.32
N ILE A 468 6.83 -4.91 25.52
CA ILE A 468 7.97 -5.55 24.89
C ILE A 468 7.48 -6.76 24.09
N HIS A 469 7.94 -6.87 22.85
CA HIS A 469 7.83 -8.11 22.11
C HIS A 469 9.21 -8.78 22.03
N LEU A 470 9.37 -9.88 22.77
CA LEU A 470 10.59 -10.67 22.86
C LEU A 470 10.41 -11.99 22.09
N ARG A 471 10.96 -12.04 20.87
CA ARG A 471 10.93 -13.19 19.97
C ARG A 471 12.18 -14.03 20.17
N ARG A 472 12.02 -15.30 20.56
CA ARG A 472 13.13 -16.20 20.94
C ARG A 472 13.22 -17.43 20.04
N ARG A 473 12.65 -18.57 20.44
CA ARG A 473 12.70 -19.89 19.76
C ARG A 473 13.62 -20.01 18.53
N ASP A 474 13.06 -20.02 17.32
CA ASP A 474 13.77 -20.13 16.04
C ASP A 474 14.70 -18.93 15.77
N TYR A 475 14.34 -17.75 16.27
CA TYR A 475 15.13 -16.53 16.14
C TYR A 475 16.48 -16.61 16.84
N ILE A 476 16.60 -17.33 17.97
CA ILE A 476 17.89 -17.53 18.66
C ILE A 476 18.92 -18.15 17.69
N LYS A 477 18.48 -19.09 16.85
CA LYS A 477 19.35 -19.76 15.87
C LYS A 477 19.49 -18.97 14.57
N ALA A 478 18.41 -18.37 14.09
CA ALA A 478 18.38 -17.67 12.81
C ALA A 478 18.99 -16.26 12.85
N ARG A 479 19.04 -15.62 14.03
CA ARG A 479 19.47 -14.22 14.24
C ARG A 479 20.29 -14.05 15.55
N PRO A 480 21.32 -14.86 15.83
CA PRO A 480 22.00 -14.90 17.12
C PRO A 480 22.64 -13.56 17.56
N GLY A 481 23.06 -12.71 16.60
CA GLY A 481 23.66 -11.41 16.90
C GLY A 481 22.67 -10.29 17.28
N TYR A 482 21.38 -10.49 17.01
CA TYR A 482 20.34 -9.45 17.17
C TYR A 482 19.28 -9.80 18.22
N VAL A 483 19.29 -11.04 18.72
CA VAL A 483 18.40 -11.50 19.80
C VAL A 483 19.16 -11.40 21.12
N PRO A 484 18.69 -10.60 22.10
CA PRO A 484 19.39 -10.49 23.38
C PRO A 484 19.31 -11.78 24.20
N SER A 485 20.33 -11.99 25.03
CA SER A 485 20.23 -12.91 26.18
C SER A 485 19.16 -12.45 27.15
N LEU A 486 18.67 -13.34 28.01
CA LEU A 486 17.64 -13.00 28.99
C LEU A 486 18.14 -11.96 30.01
N GLU A 487 19.42 -12.05 30.39
CA GLU A 487 20.07 -11.06 31.25
C GLU A 487 20.14 -9.69 30.55
N HIS A 488 20.57 -9.65 29.29
CA HIS A 488 20.66 -8.38 28.55
C HIS A 488 19.28 -7.78 28.24
N ALA A 489 18.28 -8.62 27.95
CA ALA A 489 16.90 -8.19 27.83
C ALA A 489 16.39 -7.58 29.14
N ALA A 490 16.69 -8.18 30.30
CA ALA A 490 16.35 -7.63 31.61
C ALA A 490 17.05 -6.29 31.89
N ARG A 491 18.32 -6.13 31.49
CA ARG A 491 19.02 -4.83 31.56
C ARG A 491 18.32 -3.75 30.75
N GLN A 492 17.88 -4.08 29.53
CA GLN A 492 17.12 -3.16 28.68
C GLN A 492 15.76 -2.79 29.29
N VAL A 493 15.04 -3.76 29.88
CA VAL A 493 13.80 -3.52 30.65
C VAL A 493 14.06 -2.50 31.76
N CYS A 494 15.02 -2.77 32.64
CA CYS A 494 15.37 -1.90 33.77
C CYS A 494 15.75 -0.48 33.32
N HIS A 495 16.58 -0.38 32.27
CA HIS A 495 16.98 0.90 31.71
C HIS A 495 15.77 1.75 31.27
N HIS A 496 14.82 1.14 30.56
CA HIS A 496 13.66 1.85 30.05
C HIS A 496 12.62 2.19 31.13
N LEU A 497 12.43 1.32 32.13
CA LEU A 497 11.58 1.61 33.30
C LEU A 497 12.08 2.87 34.02
N SER A 498 13.38 2.92 34.34
CA SER A 498 14.01 4.08 35.00
C SER A 498 13.90 5.34 34.13
N ARG A 499 14.30 5.26 32.85
CA ARG A 499 14.29 6.40 31.92
C ARG A 499 12.90 7.01 31.73
N LEU A 500 11.86 6.19 31.69
CA LEU A 500 10.48 6.61 31.43
C LEU A 500 9.66 6.87 32.69
N ASN A 501 10.27 6.67 33.88
CA ASN A 501 9.59 6.71 35.18
C ASN A 501 8.33 5.82 35.20
N LEU A 502 8.50 4.57 34.75
CA LEU A 502 7.46 3.54 34.72
C LEU A 502 7.86 2.36 35.62
N SER A 503 6.85 1.64 36.12
CA SER A 503 7.07 0.52 37.04
C SER A 503 6.51 -0.82 36.53
N LEU A 504 5.76 -0.82 35.43
CA LEU A 504 5.09 -2.01 34.90
C LEU A 504 5.64 -2.35 33.50
N THR A 505 5.82 -3.64 33.24
CA THR A 505 6.23 -4.19 31.96
C THR A 505 5.24 -5.27 31.52
N PHE A 506 4.83 -5.23 30.26
CA PHE A 506 4.13 -6.34 29.61
C PHE A 506 5.04 -6.94 28.54
N ILE A 507 5.20 -8.27 28.55
CA ILE A 507 6.02 -9.00 27.59
C ILE A 507 5.13 -9.94 26.76
N ALA A 508 5.05 -9.66 25.46
CA ALA A 508 4.58 -10.60 24.45
C ALA A 508 5.76 -11.46 24.00
N THR A 509 5.64 -12.78 24.13
CA THR A 509 6.74 -13.70 23.81
C THR A 509 6.26 -15.09 23.44
N ASP A 510 7.07 -15.76 22.62
CA ASP A 510 6.98 -17.18 22.28
C ASP A 510 7.85 -18.07 23.19
N ALA A 511 8.60 -17.47 24.12
CA ALA A 511 9.39 -18.17 25.13
C ALA A 511 8.51 -18.98 26.10
N ASP A 512 9.08 -20.05 26.65
CA ASP A 512 8.44 -20.83 27.71
C ASP A 512 8.47 -20.08 29.05
N GLU A 513 7.77 -20.62 30.05
CA GLU A 513 7.67 -19.94 31.35
C GLU A 513 9.00 -19.93 32.11
N ASN A 514 9.88 -20.92 31.92
CA ASN A 514 11.18 -20.97 32.58
C ASN A 514 12.10 -19.84 32.09
N GLU A 515 12.09 -19.57 30.78
CA GLU A 515 12.84 -18.45 30.20
C GLU A 515 12.31 -17.10 30.73
N ILE A 516 10.99 -16.96 30.86
CA ILE A 516 10.39 -15.73 31.41
C ILE A 516 10.68 -15.57 32.89
N ASP A 517 10.64 -16.64 33.68
CA ASP A 517 11.02 -16.62 35.09
C ASP A 517 12.50 -16.26 35.26
N THR A 518 13.37 -16.75 34.39
CA THR A 518 14.79 -16.37 34.36
C THR A 518 14.96 -14.86 34.06
N LEU A 519 14.22 -14.32 33.09
CA LEU A 519 14.21 -12.89 32.81
C LEU A 519 13.71 -12.07 34.01
N ARG A 520 12.65 -12.52 34.68
CA ARG A 520 12.11 -11.88 35.90
C ARG A 520 13.15 -11.88 37.02
N GLN A 521 13.88 -12.98 37.22
CA GLN A 521 14.95 -13.08 38.21
C GLN A 521 16.09 -12.10 37.93
N HIS A 522 16.55 -12.00 36.68
CA HIS A 522 17.57 -11.03 36.30
C HIS A 522 17.09 -9.59 36.51
N ALA A 523 15.84 -9.27 36.11
CA ALA A 523 15.29 -7.93 36.31
C ALA A 523 15.17 -7.55 37.80
N HIS A 524 14.77 -8.51 38.64
CA HIS A 524 14.72 -8.34 40.09
C HIS A 524 16.11 -8.00 40.68
N GLN A 525 17.15 -8.71 40.25
CA GLN A 525 18.53 -8.46 40.69
C GLN A 525 19.08 -7.11 40.21
N LEU A 526 18.70 -6.67 39.01
CA LEU A 526 19.28 -5.49 38.38
C LEU A 526 18.63 -4.16 38.79
N CYS A 527 17.33 -4.15 39.05
CA CYS A 527 16.61 -2.91 39.36
C CYS A 527 15.50 -3.09 40.40
N GLU A 528 15.65 -4.05 41.32
CA GLU A 528 14.73 -4.34 42.45
C GLU A 528 13.26 -4.48 42.03
N THR A 529 13.03 -4.84 40.77
CA THR A 529 11.69 -5.03 40.23
C THR A 529 11.08 -6.26 40.87
N SER A 530 9.95 -6.11 41.57
CA SER A 530 9.19 -7.26 42.06
C SER A 530 8.69 -8.10 40.88
N SER A 531 8.58 -9.43 41.05
CA SER A 531 7.98 -10.30 40.03
C SER A 531 6.58 -9.83 39.59
N ASN A 532 5.87 -9.12 40.47
CA ASN A 532 4.55 -8.51 40.25
C ASN A 532 4.57 -7.24 39.36
N GLN A 533 5.68 -6.96 38.69
CA GLN A 533 5.82 -5.82 37.77
C GLN A 533 6.09 -6.24 36.32
N ILE A 534 6.28 -7.54 36.03
CA ILE A 534 6.48 -8.07 34.67
C ILE A 534 5.39 -9.10 34.33
N TYR A 535 4.46 -8.68 33.47
CA TYR A 535 3.28 -9.42 33.09
C TYR A 535 3.42 -10.09 31.72
N THR A 536 2.82 -11.27 31.58
CA THR A 536 2.61 -11.96 30.30
C THR A 536 1.14 -12.37 30.20
N TYR A 537 0.56 -12.39 29.00
CA TYR A 537 -0.81 -12.87 28.83
C TYR A 537 -0.83 -14.40 28.71
N ARG A 538 -1.35 -15.06 29.75
CA ARG A 538 -1.53 -16.51 29.82
C ARG A 538 -3.01 -16.82 30.04
N PRO A 539 -3.80 -17.00 28.97
CA PRO A 539 -5.20 -17.38 29.11
C PRO A 539 -5.32 -18.77 29.72
N ASN A 540 -6.38 -19.02 30.50
CA ASN A 540 -6.72 -20.38 30.91
C ASN A 540 -7.17 -21.22 29.70
N GLU A 541 -7.22 -22.54 29.87
CA GLU A 541 -7.54 -23.50 28.81
C GLU A 541 -8.85 -23.17 28.09
N LYS A 542 -9.92 -22.88 28.85
CA LYS A 542 -11.22 -22.51 28.28
C LYS A 542 -11.17 -21.25 27.42
N ILE A 543 -10.41 -20.23 27.82
CA ILE A 543 -10.25 -19.02 27.00
C ILE A 543 -9.42 -19.37 25.76
N LEU A 544 -8.34 -20.14 25.91
CA LEU A 544 -7.47 -20.54 24.81
C LEU A 544 -8.19 -21.40 23.77
N GLU A 545 -9.06 -22.33 24.17
CA GLU A 545 -9.92 -23.11 23.27
C GLU A 545 -10.82 -22.22 22.40
N ASN A 546 -11.30 -21.10 22.95
CA ASN A 546 -12.18 -20.18 22.23
C ASN A 546 -11.43 -19.24 21.29
N ILE A 547 -10.27 -18.72 21.71
CA ILE A 547 -9.53 -17.71 20.94
C ILE A 547 -8.42 -18.30 20.07
N LEU A 548 -8.00 -19.52 20.38
CA LEU A 548 -6.91 -20.25 19.72
C LEU A 548 -5.56 -19.51 19.81
N ASP A 549 -4.51 -20.11 19.25
CA ASP A 549 -3.16 -19.52 19.29
C ASP A 549 -3.10 -18.16 18.56
N GLY A 550 -3.82 -18.03 17.44
CA GLY A 550 -3.91 -16.77 16.70
C GLY A 550 -4.60 -15.65 17.48
N GLY A 551 -5.64 -15.97 18.27
CA GLY A 551 -6.33 -14.99 19.09
C GLY A 551 -5.51 -14.58 20.30
N LYS A 552 -4.79 -15.52 20.94
CA LYS A 552 -3.79 -15.18 21.97
C LYS A 552 -2.75 -14.21 21.41
N ALA A 553 -2.21 -14.50 20.23
CA ALA A 553 -1.23 -13.63 19.57
C ALA A 553 -1.77 -12.22 19.30
N ILE A 554 -3.04 -12.09 18.89
CA ILE A 554 -3.69 -10.79 18.72
C ILE A 554 -3.87 -10.07 20.05
N VAL A 555 -4.24 -10.76 21.13
CA VAL A 555 -4.36 -10.15 22.46
C VAL A 555 -3.00 -9.63 22.94
N ASP A 556 -1.92 -10.39 22.76
CA ASP A 556 -0.55 -9.95 23.03
C ASP A 556 -0.21 -8.67 22.24
N GLN A 557 -0.50 -8.64 20.94
CA GLN A 557 -0.26 -7.46 20.10
C GLN A 557 -1.08 -6.25 20.55
N TRP A 558 -2.35 -6.46 20.89
CA TRP A 558 -3.24 -5.41 21.37
C TRP A 558 -2.73 -4.78 22.66
N ILE A 559 -2.31 -5.59 23.63
CA ILE A 559 -1.75 -5.09 24.89
C ILE A 559 -0.43 -4.35 24.63
N CYS A 560 0.47 -4.88 23.79
CA CYS A 560 1.70 -4.16 23.42
C CYS A 560 1.42 -2.83 22.70
N ALA A 561 0.43 -2.78 21.81
CA ALA A 561 0.08 -1.57 21.06
C ALA A 561 -0.40 -0.43 21.98
N HIS A 562 -0.94 -0.75 23.15
CA HIS A 562 -1.47 0.24 24.11
C HIS A 562 -0.48 0.70 25.18
N ALA A 563 0.75 0.20 25.16
CA ALA A 563 1.79 0.62 26.10
C ALA A 563 2.21 2.09 25.88
N ARG A 564 2.70 2.76 26.93
CA ARG A 564 3.30 4.10 26.78
C ARG A 564 4.53 4.09 25.89
N TYR A 565 5.29 3.01 25.93
CA TYR A 565 6.48 2.82 25.11
C TYR A 565 6.57 1.37 24.66
N PHE A 566 6.80 1.15 23.37
CA PHE A 566 6.91 -0.17 22.77
C PHE A 566 8.34 -0.45 22.27
N ILE A 567 8.79 -1.68 22.50
CA ILE A 567 10.08 -2.21 22.04
C ILE A 567 9.84 -3.58 21.40
N GLY A 568 10.12 -3.70 20.11
CA GLY A 568 9.97 -4.94 19.36
C GLY A 568 11.21 -5.84 19.36
N SER A 569 11.13 -6.95 18.66
CA SER A 569 12.28 -7.75 18.23
C SER A 569 12.69 -7.41 16.79
N TYR A 570 13.99 -7.45 16.51
CA TYR A 570 14.59 -7.19 15.19
C TYR A 570 13.93 -8.04 14.10
N GLU A 571 13.53 -7.42 12.99
CA GLU A 571 12.92 -8.08 11.81
C GLU A 571 11.73 -9.02 12.11
N SER A 572 11.01 -8.80 13.21
CA SER A 572 9.84 -9.62 13.48
C SER A 572 8.59 -9.00 12.89
N THR A 573 7.93 -9.74 11.99
CA THR A 573 6.62 -9.36 11.45
C THR A 573 5.56 -9.20 12.54
N PHE A 574 5.71 -9.89 13.69
CA PHE A 574 4.86 -9.66 14.87
C PHE A 574 5.06 -8.25 15.44
N SER A 575 6.32 -7.80 15.57
CA SER A 575 6.64 -6.41 15.98
C SER A 575 6.09 -5.40 14.99
N PHE A 576 6.24 -5.64 13.69
CA PHE A 576 5.78 -4.72 12.64
C PHE A 576 4.27 -4.48 12.72
N ARG A 577 3.49 -5.54 12.98
CA ARG A 577 2.03 -5.37 13.14
C ARG A 577 1.66 -4.54 14.36
N ILE A 578 2.42 -4.64 15.47
CA ILE A 578 2.25 -3.78 16.65
C ILE A 578 2.61 -2.33 16.32
N GLN A 579 3.72 -2.10 15.63
CA GLN A 579 4.15 -0.75 15.23
C GLN A 579 3.07 -0.06 14.39
N GLU A 580 2.45 -0.79 13.46
CA GLU A 580 1.35 -0.27 12.66
C GLU A 580 0.07 -0.01 13.47
N ASP A 581 -0.25 -0.85 14.46
CA ASP A 581 -1.38 -0.57 15.36
C ASP A 581 -1.13 0.71 16.16
N ARG A 582 0.11 0.96 16.58
CA ARG A 582 0.51 2.19 17.29
C ARG A 582 0.42 3.43 16.40
N GLU A 583 0.82 3.32 15.14
CA GLU A 583 0.62 4.40 14.15
C GLU A 583 -0.87 4.70 13.93
N ILE A 584 -1.73 3.68 13.86
CA ILE A 584 -3.19 3.85 13.75
C ILE A 584 -3.77 4.54 14.99
N LEU A 585 -3.26 4.21 16.18
CA LEU A 585 -3.70 4.81 17.44
C LEU A 585 -3.22 6.26 17.60
N GLY A 586 -2.14 6.66 16.92
CA GLY A 586 -1.57 8.01 16.98
C GLY A 586 -0.51 8.19 18.07
N PHE A 587 0.24 7.13 18.38
CA PHE A 587 1.40 7.21 19.26
C PHE A 587 2.56 7.94 18.60
N GLU A 588 3.41 8.58 19.39
CA GLU A 588 4.66 9.15 18.89
C GLU A 588 5.61 8.08 18.32
N GLN A 589 6.30 8.42 17.25
CA GLN A 589 7.17 7.49 16.52
C GLN A 589 8.33 6.99 17.38
N ASP A 590 8.89 7.87 18.21
CA ASP A 590 9.95 7.54 19.17
C ASP A 590 9.51 6.54 20.23
N SER A 591 8.19 6.43 20.48
CA SER A 591 7.60 5.43 21.39
C SER A 591 7.25 4.11 20.69
N THR A 592 7.42 4.02 19.37
CA THR A 592 6.88 2.94 18.54
C THR A 592 7.97 2.15 17.82
N PHE A 593 8.86 2.82 17.09
CA PHE A 593 9.84 2.16 16.21
C PHE A 593 11.14 1.81 16.94
N ASN A 594 11.01 1.11 18.08
CA ASN A 594 12.15 0.66 18.87
C ASN A 594 12.27 -0.87 18.79
N ARG A 595 13.49 -1.37 18.98
CA ARG A 595 13.77 -2.80 19.07
C ARG A 595 14.72 -3.12 20.22
N LEU A 596 14.66 -4.36 20.68
CA LEU A 596 15.66 -4.94 21.54
C LEU A 596 16.99 -5.04 20.77
N CYS A 597 18.05 -4.67 21.46
CA CYS A 597 19.42 -4.73 20.95
C CYS A 597 20.06 -6.06 21.37
N GLY A 598 20.84 -6.68 20.48
CA GLY A 598 21.65 -7.83 20.84
C GLY A 598 22.74 -7.48 21.84
N ASP A 599 23.30 -8.48 22.53
CA ASP A 599 24.28 -8.29 23.60
C ASP A 599 25.50 -7.47 23.16
N HIS A 600 25.97 -7.69 21.93
CA HIS A 600 27.10 -6.97 21.35
C HIS A 600 26.77 -5.55 20.87
N GLU A 601 25.48 -5.22 20.71
CA GLU A 601 25.04 -3.90 20.26
C GLU A 601 24.87 -2.91 21.44
N GLY A 602 24.94 -3.40 22.68
CA GLY A 602 24.70 -2.60 23.88
C GLY A 602 23.22 -2.30 24.12
N ILE A 603 22.90 -1.20 24.81
CA ILE A 603 21.52 -0.79 25.14
C ILE A 603 20.90 0.08 24.03
N SER A 604 21.74 0.74 23.21
CA SER A 604 21.29 1.61 22.13
C SER A 604 21.84 1.12 20.80
N CYS A 605 20.96 0.63 19.94
CA CYS A 605 21.27 0.10 18.62
C CYS A 605 20.41 0.76 17.53
N GLN A 606 20.62 0.37 16.27
CA GLN A 606 19.84 0.89 15.16
C GLN A 606 18.35 0.61 15.35
N LYS A 607 17.53 1.67 15.36
CA LYS A 607 16.07 1.58 15.44
C LYS A 607 15.46 0.92 14.21
N SER A 608 14.20 0.49 14.34
CA SER A 608 13.42 -0.02 13.20
C SER A 608 13.15 1.08 12.17
N SER A 609 13.00 0.71 10.90
CA SER A 609 12.56 1.63 9.85
C SER A 609 11.22 2.26 10.21
N VAL A 610 11.12 3.57 10.05
CA VAL A 610 9.91 4.33 10.37
C VAL A 610 9.00 4.39 9.15
N TRP A 611 7.83 3.76 9.27
CA TRP A 611 6.79 3.80 8.25
C TRP A 611 5.59 4.56 8.80
N SER A 612 5.48 5.84 8.42
CA SER A 612 4.46 6.73 8.96
C SER A 612 3.10 6.46 8.33
N ILE A 613 2.03 6.54 9.11
CA ILE A 613 0.66 6.44 8.60
C ILE A 613 0.30 7.54 7.60
N ALA A 614 -0.35 7.15 6.50
CA ALA A 614 -0.91 8.05 5.49
C ALA A 614 -2.45 7.97 5.47
N TYR A 615 -3.13 9.12 5.35
CA TYR A 615 -4.58 9.27 5.56
C TYR A 615 -5.37 9.84 4.39
#